data_AF-A0A699XI31-F1
#
_entry.id   AF-A0A699XI31-F1
#
_cell.length_a   1.000
_cell.length_b   1.000
_cell.length_c   1.000
_cell.angle_alpha   90.00
_cell.angle_beta   90.00
_cell.angle_gamma   90.00
#
_symmetry.space_group_name_H-M   'P 1'
#
loop_
_entity.id
_entity.type
_entity.pdbx_description
1 polymer ?
#
loop_
_entity_poly.entity_id
_entity_poly.type
_entity_poly.pdbx_seq_one_letter_code
_entity_poly.pdbx_strand_id
1 'polypeptide(L)'
;MTLELADRLISRPVGVAEDVFVKVGTFHFLADFVVVDYDPDPRVPLILGRSFLKTKRALIDVFEVELTLHVGKETITFNLDQTL
;
A
#
# COMPACT_ATOMS: atom_id res chain seq x y z
N MET A 1 10.78 -10.85 13.79
CA MET A 1 9.49 -10.18 13.52
C MET A 1 8.52 -11.22 12.99
N THR A 2 7.24 -11.16 13.37
CA THR A 2 6.16 -12.01 12.81
C THR A 2 4.98 -11.11 12.46
N LEU A 3 4.29 -11.41 11.37
CA LEU A 3 3.10 -10.70 10.91
C LEU A 3 1.89 -11.61 11.07
N GLU A 4 0.78 -11.07 11.56
CA GLU A 4 -0.53 -11.72 11.52
C GLU A 4 -1.33 -11.08 10.38
N LEU A 5 -1.73 -11.91 9.40
CA LEU A 5 -2.49 -11.50 8.23
C LEU A 5 -4.00 -11.45 8.55
N ALA A 6 -4.80 -10.88 7.65
CA ALA A 6 -6.24 -10.69 7.88
C ALA A 6 -7.02 -12.02 7.99
N ASP A 7 -6.51 -13.08 7.37
CA ASP A 7 -7.00 -14.45 7.47
C ASP A 7 -6.47 -15.21 8.70
N ARG A 8 -5.76 -14.50 9.61
CA ARG A 8 -5.11 -15.02 10.82
C ARG A 8 -3.94 -15.94 10.57
N LEU A 9 -3.45 -16.04 9.33
CA LEU A 9 -2.19 -16.71 9.08
C LEU A 9 -1.02 -15.90 9.66
N ILE A 10 -0.09 -16.61 10.28
CA ILE A 10 1.13 -16.01 10.80
C ILE A 10 2.22 -16.19 9.75
N SER A 11 2.77 -15.08 9.28
CA SER A 11 3.89 -15.08 8.35
C SER A 11 5.17 -14.53 8.96
N ARG A 12 6.29 -15.09 8.51
CA ARG A 12 7.64 -14.63 8.86
C ARG A 12 8.20 -13.84 7.67
N PRO A 13 8.52 -12.55 7.85
CA PRO A 13 9.15 -11.78 6.79
C PRO A 13 10.46 -12.41 6.32
N VAL A 14 10.70 -12.35 5.01
CA VAL A 14 11.99 -12.69 4.39
C VAL A 14 13.00 -11.57 4.61
N GLY A 15 12.52 -10.32 4.60
CA GLY A 15 13.35 -9.15 4.78
C GLY A 15 12.56 -7.86 4.72
N VAL A 16 13.28 -6.74 4.73
CA VAL A 16 12.74 -5.40 4.53
C VAL A 16 13.43 -4.81 3.30
N ALA A 17 12.64 -4.28 2.37
CA ALA A 17 13.13 -3.49 1.26
C ALA A 17 12.97 -2.02 1.63
N GLU A 18 14.07 -1.33 1.87
CA GLU A 18 14.11 0.08 2.29
C GLU A 18 14.25 1.00 1.07
N ASP A 19 13.72 2.22 1.17
CA ASP A 19 13.85 3.28 0.16
C ASP A 19 13.41 2.89 -1.26
N VAL A 20 12.35 2.09 -1.36
CA VAL A 20 11.83 1.64 -2.66
C VAL A 20 11.00 2.75 -3.30
N PHE A 21 11.32 3.11 -4.56
CA PHE A 21 10.49 3.99 -5.37
C PHE A 21 9.26 3.28 -5.89
N VAL A 22 8.09 3.66 -5.39
CA VAL A 22 6.78 3.19 -5.80
C VAL A 22 6.15 4.23 -6.72
N LYS A 23 5.84 3.83 -7.95
CA LYS A 23 5.08 4.68 -8.88
C LYS A 23 3.59 4.48 -8.66
N VAL A 24 2.86 5.56 -8.41
CA VAL A 24 1.39 5.55 -8.33
C VAL A 24 0.85 6.67 -9.22
N GLY A 25 0.20 6.29 -10.32
CA GLY A 25 -0.13 7.23 -11.40
C GLY A 25 1.12 7.85 -12.01
N THR A 26 1.24 9.17 -11.92
CA THR A 26 2.40 9.95 -12.39
C THR A 26 3.45 10.20 -11.30
N PHE A 27 3.14 9.91 -10.04
CA PHE A 27 3.98 10.24 -8.89
C PHE A 27 4.86 9.06 -8.47
N HIS A 28 6.00 9.38 -7.86
CA HIS A 28 6.90 8.40 -7.26
C HIS A 28 7.04 8.68 -5.76
N PHE A 29 6.96 7.62 -4.96
CA PHE A 29 7.07 7.69 -3.51
C PHE A 29 8.16 6.76 -3.03
N LEU A 30 9.00 7.23 -2.12
CA LEU A 30 9.81 6.34 -1.31
C LEU A 30 8.94 5.68 -0.24
N ALA A 31 9.08 4.37 -0.11
CA ALA A 31 8.42 3.58 0.91
C ALA A 31 9.26 2.34 1.24
N ASP A 32 9.21 1.96 2.51
CA ASP A 32 9.78 0.71 2.98
C ASP A 32 8.72 -0.39 2.93
N PHE A 33 9.12 -1.60 2.56
CA PHE A 33 8.24 -2.77 2.46
C PHE A 33 8.76 -3.92 3.29
N VAL A 34 7.86 -4.56 4.03
CA VAL A 34 8.14 -5.86 4.62
C VAL A 34 7.83 -6.92 3.57
N VAL A 35 8.84 -7.69 3.19
CA VAL A 35 8.72 -8.73 2.16
C VAL A 35 8.40 -10.05 2.83
N VAL A 36 7.39 -10.74 2.32
CA VAL A 36 6.90 -12.02 2.81
C VAL A 36 6.94 -13.04 1.67
N ASP A 37 7.40 -14.25 1.95
CA ASP A 37 7.28 -15.37 1.03
C ASP A 37 5.84 -15.90 1.08
N TYR A 38 5.13 -15.78 -0.04
CA TYR A 38 3.73 -16.15 -0.18
C TYR A 38 3.49 -16.74 -1.58
N ASP A 39 2.50 -17.60 -1.71
CA ASP A 39 2.15 -18.19 -3.00
C ASP A 39 1.79 -17.06 -3.98
N PRO A 40 2.44 -16.95 -5.16
CA PRO A 40 2.21 -15.86 -6.09
C PRO A 40 0.80 -15.94 -6.67
N ASP A 41 -0.15 -15.30 -5.98
CA ASP A 41 -1.47 -15.01 -6.51
C ASP A 41 -1.43 -13.60 -7.10
N PRO A 42 -1.78 -13.40 -8.39
CA PRO A 42 -1.87 -12.07 -9.00
C PRO A 42 -2.88 -11.15 -8.29
N ARG A 43 -3.73 -11.70 -7.42
CA ARG A 43 -4.62 -10.97 -6.51
C ARG A 43 -4.00 -10.64 -5.16
N VAL A 44 -2.80 -11.12 -4.85
CA VAL A 44 -2.07 -10.75 -3.61
C VAL A 44 -1.66 -9.29 -3.76
N PRO A 45 -2.37 -8.36 -3.09
CA PRO A 45 -2.18 -6.96 -3.36
C PRO A 45 -0.94 -6.46 -2.62
N LEU A 46 -0.32 -5.42 -3.18
CA LEU A 46 0.54 -4.54 -2.43
C LEU A 46 -0.27 -3.95 -1.26
N ILE A 47 0.09 -4.25 -0.02
CA ILE A 47 -0.60 -3.73 1.16
C ILE A 47 0.03 -2.39 1.56
N LEU A 48 -0.75 -1.31 1.45
CA LEU A 48 -0.34 0.00 1.95
C LEU A 48 -0.51 0.06 3.47
N GLY A 49 0.61 0.04 4.19
CA GLY A 49 0.60 0.16 5.64
C GLY A 49 0.09 1.53 6.12
N ARG A 50 -0.44 1.56 7.34
CA ARG A 50 -0.90 2.81 8.00
C ARG A 50 0.18 3.90 8.06
N SER A 51 1.45 3.52 8.22
CA SER A 51 2.57 4.47 8.25
C SER A 51 2.74 5.21 6.92
N PHE A 52 2.61 4.51 5.79
CA PHE A 52 2.64 5.11 4.46
C PHE A 52 1.45 6.06 4.26
N LEU A 53 0.24 5.57 4.56
CA LEU A 53 -1.00 6.36 4.46
C LEU A 53 -0.93 7.64 5.31
N LYS A 54 -0.40 7.54 6.54
CA LYS A 54 -0.19 8.69 7.42
C LYS A 54 0.81 9.70 6.82
N THR A 55 1.91 9.21 6.27
CA THR A 55 2.94 10.06 5.64
C THR A 55 2.39 10.83 4.45
N LYS A 56 1.54 10.17 3.65
CA LYS A 56 0.87 10.78 2.48
C LYS A 56 -0.44 11.48 2.83
N ARG A 57 -0.76 11.64 4.12
CA ARG A 57 -2.02 12.26 4.60
C ARG A 57 -3.24 11.70 3.86
N ALA A 58 -3.27 10.39 3.67
CA ALA A 58 -4.26 9.73 2.84
C ALA A 58 -5.68 10.02 3.35
N LEU A 59 -6.58 10.31 2.43
CA LEU A 59 -8.02 10.41 2.69
C LEU A 59 -8.67 9.21 2.00
N ILE A 60 -9.42 8.42 2.77
CA ILE A 60 -10.14 7.25 2.29
C ILE A 60 -11.62 7.60 2.36
N ASP A 61 -12.24 7.81 1.21
CA ASP A 61 -13.68 7.90 1.11
C ASP A 61 -14.24 6.50 0.87
N VAL A 62 -14.89 5.95 1.87
CA VAL A 62 -15.43 4.58 1.83
C VAL A 62 -16.72 4.52 1.00
N PHE A 63 -17.48 5.62 0.95
CA PHE A 63 -18.76 5.63 0.26
C PHE A 63 -18.57 5.76 -1.25
N GLU A 64 -17.68 6.67 -1.68
CA GLU A 64 -17.32 6.86 -3.09
C GLU A 64 -16.25 5.86 -3.57
N VAL A 65 -15.74 5.03 -2.67
CA VAL A 65 -14.69 4.02 -2.93
C VAL A 65 -13.43 4.68 -3.51
N GLU A 66 -12.99 5.77 -2.90
CA GLU A 66 -11.86 6.57 -3.37
C GLU A 66 -10.70 6.61 -2.36
N LEU A 67 -9.47 6.54 -2.87
CA LEU A 67 -8.24 6.81 -2.12
C LEU A 67 -7.58 8.07 -2.66
N THR A 68 -7.46 9.09 -1.81
CA THR A 68 -6.72 10.32 -2.13
C THR A 68 -5.39 10.36 -1.39
N LEU A 69 -4.29 10.59 -2.10
CA LEU A 69 -2.93 10.74 -1.54
C LEU A 69 -2.39 12.14 -1.80
N HIS A 70 -1.68 12.73 -0.82
CA HIS A 70 -1.01 14.02 -0.99
C HIS A 70 0.43 13.88 -1.50
N VAL A 71 0.79 14.76 -2.42
CA VAL A 71 2.16 14.92 -2.96
C VAL A 71 2.55 16.40 -2.89
N GLY A 72 3.25 16.78 -1.83
CA GLY A 72 3.55 18.19 -1.59
C GLY A 72 2.26 18.99 -1.36
N LYS A 73 1.93 19.88 -2.30
CA LYS A 73 0.68 20.66 -2.29
C LYS A 73 -0.42 20.07 -3.19
N GLU A 74 -0.09 19.05 -3.96
CA GLU A 74 -1.01 18.39 -4.89
C GLU A 74 -1.66 17.17 -4.24
N THR A 75 -2.76 16.71 -4.84
CA THR A 75 -3.49 15.51 -4.46
C THR A 75 -3.73 14.65 -5.68
N ILE A 76 -3.67 13.34 -5.50
CA ILE A 76 -4.09 12.36 -6.49
C ILE A 76 -5.18 11.48 -5.89
N THR A 77 -6.27 11.30 -6.64
CA THR A 77 -7.43 10.52 -6.23
C THR A 77 -7.56 9.30 -7.13
N PHE A 78 -7.70 8.13 -6.51
CA PHE A 78 -7.88 6.85 -7.17
C PHE A 78 -9.29 6.35 -6.88
N ASN A 79 -10.05 6.08 -7.93
CA ASN A 79 -11.28 5.32 -7.80
C ASN A 79 -10.93 3.83 -7.71
N LEU A 80 -11.36 3.18 -6.63
CA LEU A 80 -11.06 1.78 -6.34
C LEU A 80 -12.15 0.81 -6.84
N ASP A 81 -13.28 1.33 -7.34
CA ASP A 81 -14.33 0.53 -7.99
C ASP A 81 -13.95 0.16 -9.44
N GLN A 82 -12.91 0.78 -10.01
CA GLN A 82 -12.48 0.55 -11.39
C GLN A 82 -11.40 -0.54 -11.57
N THR A 83 -11.11 -1.36 -10.56
CA THR A 83 -10.17 -2.47 -10.73
C THR A 83 -10.79 -3.64 -11.50
N LEU A 84 -10.43 -3.74 -12.79
CA LEU A 84 -10.37 -5.00 -13.55
C LEU A 84 -9.38 -5.98 -12.92
#